data_AF-A0A8D0BLA6-F1
#
_entry.id   AF-A0A8D0BLA6-F1
#
_cell.length_a   1.000
_cell.length_b   1.000
_cell.length_c   1.000
_cell.angle_alpha   90.00
_cell.angle_beta   90.00
_cell.angle_gamma   90.00
#
_symmetry.space_group_name_H-M   'P 1'
#
loop_
_entity.id
_entity.type
_entity.pdbx_description
1 polymer ?
#
loop_
_entity_poly.entity_id
_entity_poly.type
_entity_poly.pdbx_seq_one_letter_code
_entity_poly.pdbx_strand_id
1 'polypeptide(L)'
;MNMKYEVLSASGFPFDVDLAAEGLLTELNISRKPIYSAGCKPFDLNSRTRQIRQDVHHGNGTQQAFYADPSILYVSLHRYDEGNFFPGSGAPNEVGSGPGEGYNINIAWTGGLDPPMGDVEYLAAYRTVIMPIASEFEPDFVLVSAGFDAVEGHDPPLGGYKVTAKCFGHLIKHLLTLANGRLVLALEGGHDLTAICDASEACLNALIGNKLEPLPEDVLHQTPNVNAMISLQTITEIHSKYWKSVKPYTVPVSYKLAENQKQEKEETEAVSAMASLSVDVEQPFPQEHGRVAGEPMEEEPAM
;
A
#
# COMPACT_ATOMS: atom_id res chain seq x y z
N MET A 1 13.21 -19.39 15.46
CA MET A 1 12.54 -18.82 16.65
C MET A 1 11.05 -18.86 16.33
N ASN A 2 10.27 -19.73 16.97
CA ASN A 2 8.85 -19.89 16.65
C ASN A 2 8.09 -18.69 17.23
N MET A 3 7.75 -17.72 16.38
CA MET A 3 6.78 -16.69 16.75
C MET A 3 5.39 -17.34 16.78
N LYS A 4 4.71 -17.23 17.92
CA LYS A 4 3.28 -17.55 18.02
C LYS A 4 2.53 -16.33 17.48
N TYR A 5 1.73 -16.51 16.44
CA TYR A 5 0.88 -15.46 15.88
C TYR A 5 -0.46 -15.42 16.62
N GLU A 6 -0.98 -14.22 16.88
CA GLU A 6 -2.31 -14.02 17.46
C GLU A 6 -3.32 -13.71 16.34
N VAL A 7 -4.31 -14.58 16.18
CA VAL A 7 -5.44 -14.39 15.28
C VAL A 7 -6.63 -13.91 16.11
N LEU A 8 -7.20 -12.76 15.77
CA LEU A 8 -8.37 -12.20 16.46
C LEU A 8 -9.61 -12.36 15.58
N SER A 9 -10.64 -13.03 16.11
CA SER A 9 -11.92 -13.31 15.43
C SER A 9 -13.09 -12.84 16.26
N ALA A 10 -14.00 -12.06 15.67
CA ALA A 10 -15.26 -11.67 16.31
C ALA A 10 -16.29 -12.82 16.38
N SER A 11 -16.06 -13.93 15.67
CA SER A 11 -17.13 -14.88 15.36
C SER A 11 -17.02 -16.27 16.01
N GLY A 12 -16.01 -16.55 16.84
CA GLY A 12 -15.89 -17.83 17.54
C GLY A 12 -15.74 -19.08 16.64
N PHE A 13 -15.55 -18.89 15.34
CA PHE A 13 -15.25 -19.97 14.39
C PHE A 13 -13.75 -20.27 14.41
N PRO A 14 -13.33 -21.55 14.53
CA PRO A 14 -11.94 -21.94 14.35
C PRO A 14 -11.52 -21.79 12.89
N PHE A 15 -10.48 -21.00 12.63
CA PHE A 15 -9.83 -20.85 11.34
C PHE A 15 -8.35 -21.22 11.46
N ASP A 16 -7.81 -21.93 10.47
CA ASP A 16 -6.37 -22.10 10.28
C ASP A 16 -5.94 -21.17 9.15
N VAL A 17 -4.93 -20.35 9.41
CA VAL A 17 -4.37 -19.37 8.48
C VAL A 17 -2.92 -19.76 8.22
N ASP A 18 -2.58 -20.13 6.99
CA ASP A 18 -1.19 -20.39 6.59
C ASP A 18 -0.48 -19.05 6.34
N LEU A 19 0.31 -18.57 7.29
CA LEU A 19 1.19 -17.41 7.09
C LEU A 19 2.46 -17.90 6.40
N ALA A 20 2.77 -17.41 5.19
CA ALA A 20 4.07 -17.65 4.57
C ALA A 20 4.96 -16.42 4.79
N ALA A 21 6.13 -16.62 5.38
CA ALA A 21 7.09 -15.56 5.64
C ALA A 21 8.12 -15.52 4.50
N GLU A 22 8.06 -14.50 3.64
CA GLU A 22 9.16 -14.15 2.76
C GLU A 22 9.70 -12.76 3.16
N GLY A 23 10.77 -12.77 3.98
CA GLY A 23 11.61 -11.60 4.26
C GLY A 23 10.98 -10.47 5.07
N LEU A 24 11.17 -10.46 6.40
CA LEU A 24 10.77 -9.41 7.38
C LEU A 24 9.30 -8.96 7.39
N LEU A 25 8.53 -9.21 6.33
CA LEU A 25 7.10 -9.06 6.21
C LEU A 25 6.44 -10.41 6.45
N THR A 26 5.56 -10.47 7.44
CA THR A 26 4.53 -11.49 7.48
C THR A 26 3.56 -11.16 6.33
N GLU A 27 3.22 -12.17 5.52
CA GLU A 27 2.13 -12.04 4.55
C GLU A 27 1.09 -13.12 4.83
N LEU A 28 -0.15 -12.69 5.03
CA LEU A 28 -1.32 -13.57 4.99
C LEU A 28 -1.44 -14.25 3.61
N ASN A 29 -1.02 -15.50 3.54
CA ASN A 29 -1.19 -16.37 2.38
C ASN A 29 -2.37 -17.32 2.61
N ILE A 30 -3.59 -16.93 2.21
CA ILE A 30 -4.71 -17.88 2.20
C ILE A 30 -4.44 -18.93 1.12
N SER A 31 -3.85 -20.07 1.51
CA SER A 31 -3.70 -21.21 0.61
C SER A 31 -5.06 -21.84 0.34
N ARG A 32 -5.41 -22.05 -0.93
CA ARG A 32 -6.60 -22.83 -1.35
C ARG A 32 -6.53 -24.33 -0.96
N LYS A 33 -5.57 -24.74 -0.12
CA LYS A 33 -5.44 -26.13 0.31
C LYS A 33 -6.57 -26.46 1.28
N PRO A 34 -7.25 -27.62 1.12
CA PRO A 34 -8.24 -28.08 2.09
C PRO A 34 -7.54 -28.31 3.44
N ILE A 35 -7.88 -27.48 4.42
CA ILE A 35 -7.34 -27.59 5.78
C ILE A 35 -8.13 -28.67 6.50
N TYR A 36 -7.46 -29.79 6.80
CA TYR A 36 -8.02 -30.89 7.58
C TYR A 36 -7.81 -30.63 9.07
N SER A 37 -8.67 -29.80 9.66
CA SER A 37 -8.87 -29.75 11.11
C SER A 37 -10.10 -30.61 11.45
N ALA A 38 -9.92 -31.59 12.34
CA ALA A 38 -10.96 -32.54 12.71
C ALA A 38 -12.14 -31.83 13.41
N GLY A 39 -13.16 -31.49 12.64
CA GLY A 39 -14.39 -30.84 13.11
C GLY A 39 -14.75 -29.54 12.37
N CYS A 40 -13.85 -28.98 11.57
CA CYS A 40 -14.14 -27.79 10.75
C CYS A 40 -14.84 -28.20 9.45
N LYS A 41 -15.95 -27.51 9.11
CA LYS A 41 -16.46 -27.55 7.74
C LYS A 41 -15.44 -26.87 6.83
N PRO A 42 -15.15 -27.41 5.63
CA PRO A 42 -14.28 -26.74 4.66
C PRO A 42 -14.80 -25.33 4.38
N PHE A 43 -13.89 -24.37 4.22
CA PHE A 43 -14.23 -23.06 3.68
C PHE A 43 -14.85 -23.27 2.29
N ASP A 44 -16.05 -22.72 2.05
CA ASP A 44 -16.72 -22.88 0.76
C ASP A 44 -15.95 -22.09 -0.29
N LEU A 45 -15.37 -22.80 -1.25
CA LEU A 45 -14.58 -22.26 -2.36
C LEU A 45 -15.39 -21.37 -3.30
N ASN A 46 -16.73 -21.31 -3.15
CA ASN A 46 -17.59 -20.38 -3.87
C ASN A 46 -17.88 -19.07 -3.10
N SER A 47 -17.37 -18.92 -1.88
CA SER A 47 -17.62 -17.72 -1.07
C SER A 47 -16.85 -16.52 -1.58
N ARG A 48 -17.53 -15.37 -1.66
CA ARG A 48 -16.87 -14.10 -2.00
C ARG A 48 -16.11 -13.61 -0.77
N THR A 49 -14.79 -13.66 -0.82
CA THR A 49 -13.96 -13.19 0.29
C THR A 49 -13.38 -11.84 -0.05
N ARG A 50 -13.40 -10.92 0.92
CA ARG A 50 -12.73 -9.64 0.80
C ARG A 50 -11.48 -9.64 1.65
N GLN A 51 -10.35 -9.26 1.05
CA GLN A 51 -9.09 -9.07 1.74
C GLN A 51 -8.70 -7.60 1.73
N ILE A 52 -8.60 -7.02 2.93
CA ILE A 52 -8.27 -5.61 3.12
C ILE A 52 -6.93 -5.54 3.84
N ARG A 53 -5.97 -4.83 3.27
CA ARG A 53 -4.68 -4.57 3.89
C ARG A 53 -4.64 -3.12 4.37
N GLN A 54 -4.46 -2.96 5.68
CA GLN A 54 -4.30 -1.65 6.33
C GLN A 54 -2.83 -1.39 6.72
N ASP A 55 -1.90 -2.15 6.17
CA ASP A 55 -0.45 -2.00 6.33
C ASP A 55 0.09 -0.90 5.41
N VAL A 56 1.04 -0.08 5.88
CA VAL A 56 1.61 1.02 5.09
C VAL A 56 2.35 0.55 3.83
N HIS A 57 2.78 -0.72 3.79
CA HIS A 57 3.43 -1.33 2.65
C HIS A 57 2.43 -2.13 1.82
N HIS A 58 2.62 -2.10 0.49
CA HIS A 58 1.83 -2.90 -0.43
C HIS A 58 2.03 -4.41 -0.17
N GLY A 59 0.95 -5.19 -0.23
CA GLY A 59 0.99 -6.64 -0.07
C GLY A 59 1.14 -7.38 -1.37
N ASN A 60 2.35 -7.33 -1.93
CA ASN A 60 2.67 -7.89 -3.24
C ASN A 60 2.35 -9.38 -3.36
N GLY A 61 2.60 -10.20 -2.33
CA GLY A 61 2.29 -11.63 -2.41
C GLY A 61 0.79 -11.91 -2.42
N THR A 62 0.00 -11.19 -1.61
CA THR A 62 -1.46 -11.30 -1.63
C THR A 62 -2.03 -10.85 -2.98
N GLN A 63 -1.57 -9.71 -3.50
CA GLN A 63 -1.97 -9.23 -4.82
C GLN A 63 -1.70 -10.30 -5.88
N GLN A 64 -0.48 -10.86 -5.89
CA GLN A 64 -0.10 -11.89 -6.85
C GLN A 64 -0.95 -13.16 -6.73
N ALA A 65 -1.27 -13.59 -5.51
CA ALA A 65 -2.04 -14.81 -5.26
C ALA A 65 -3.46 -14.76 -5.85
N PHE A 66 -4.08 -13.58 -5.89
CA PHE A 66 -5.49 -13.40 -6.29
C PHE A 66 -5.69 -12.54 -7.54
N TYR A 67 -4.62 -12.12 -8.21
CA TYR A 67 -4.67 -11.13 -9.29
C TYR A 67 -5.64 -11.44 -10.45
N ALA A 68 -5.93 -12.73 -10.69
CA ALA A 68 -6.84 -13.17 -11.75
C ALA A 68 -8.18 -13.73 -11.23
N ASP A 69 -8.46 -13.61 -9.92
CA ASP A 69 -9.57 -14.26 -9.24
C ASP A 69 -10.69 -13.27 -8.84
N PRO A 70 -11.85 -13.25 -9.53
CA PRO A 70 -12.95 -12.35 -9.20
C PRO A 70 -13.74 -12.76 -7.95
N SER A 71 -13.47 -13.94 -7.37
CA SER A 71 -14.08 -14.33 -6.09
C SER A 71 -13.44 -13.64 -4.89
N ILE A 72 -12.28 -12.99 -5.10
CA ILE A 72 -11.52 -12.28 -4.08
C ILE A 72 -11.39 -10.81 -4.46
N LEU A 73 -11.92 -9.93 -3.61
CA LEU A 73 -11.65 -8.49 -3.71
C LEU A 73 -10.45 -8.14 -2.83
N TYR A 74 -9.31 -7.84 -3.44
CA TYR A 74 -8.12 -7.34 -2.75
C TYR A 74 -8.11 -5.80 -2.73
N VAL A 75 -7.90 -5.24 -1.55
CA VAL A 75 -7.76 -3.79 -1.35
C VAL A 75 -6.56 -3.50 -0.47
N SER A 76 -5.61 -2.71 -0.96
CA SER A 76 -4.44 -2.24 -0.20
C SER A 76 -4.48 -0.73 -0.05
N LEU A 77 -4.26 -0.21 1.17
CA LEU A 77 -3.90 1.20 1.38
C LEU A 77 -2.42 1.26 1.74
N HIS A 78 -1.59 1.86 0.89
CA HIS A 78 -0.16 1.84 1.11
C HIS A 78 0.50 3.12 0.62
N ARG A 79 1.63 3.44 1.23
CA ARG A 79 2.54 4.47 0.72
C ARG A 79 3.19 3.92 -0.54
N TYR A 80 3.04 4.64 -1.65
CA TYR A 80 3.56 4.23 -2.94
C TYR A 80 4.64 5.19 -3.43
N ASP A 81 4.38 6.51 -3.35
CA ASP A 81 5.31 7.56 -3.78
C ASP A 81 5.90 7.29 -5.17
N GLU A 82 5.04 6.96 -6.14
CA GLU A 82 5.43 6.59 -7.52
C GLU A 82 6.44 5.43 -7.59
N GLY A 83 6.29 4.45 -6.70
CA GLY A 83 7.15 3.26 -6.63
C GLY A 83 8.45 3.47 -5.85
N ASN A 84 8.65 4.64 -5.23
CA ASN A 84 9.86 4.97 -4.46
C ASN A 84 9.78 4.55 -2.98
N PHE A 85 8.68 3.94 -2.54
CA PHE A 85 8.56 3.36 -1.20
C PHE A 85 8.48 1.84 -1.28
N PHE A 86 9.11 1.14 -0.33
CA PHE A 86 9.16 -0.32 -0.32
C PHE A 86 7.73 -0.92 -0.28
N PRO A 87 7.44 -2.00 -1.04
CA PRO A 87 8.32 -2.76 -1.94
C PRO A 87 8.43 -2.21 -3.37
N GLY A 88 7.82 -1.05 -3.66
CA GLY A 88 7.83 -0.41 -4.99
C GLY A 88 6.76 -0.90 -5.96
N SER A 89 5.96 -1.89 -5.56
CA SER A 89 4.80 -2.39 -6.34
C SER A 89 3.49 -1.81 -5.81
N GLY A 90 2.38 -2.11 -6.50
CA GLY A 90 1.05 -1.68 -6.06
C GLY A 90 0.64 -0.36 -6.69
N ALA A 91 0.97 -0.13 -7.95
CA ALA A 91 0.53 1.04 -8.68
C ALA A 91 -1.01 1.07 -8.81
N PRO A 92 -1.65 2.25 -8.90
CA PRO A 92 -3.11 2.36 -8.97
C PRO A 92 -3.71 1.77 -10.26
N ASN A 93 -2.91 1.57 -11.31
CA ASN A 93 -3.32 0.94 -12.57
C ASN A 93 -3.20 -0.60 -12.56
N GLU A 94 -2.67 -1.20 -11.50
CA GLU A 94 -2.63 -2.65 -11.31
C GLU A 94 -4.01 -3.15 -10.81
N VAL A 95 -4.93 -3.40 -11.73
CA VAL A 95 -6.36 -3.65 -11.44
C VAL A 95 -6.76 -5.12 -11.47
N GLY A 96 -5.81 -6.05 -11.62
CA GLY A 96 -6.06 -7.48 -11.84
C GLY A 96 -5.86 -7.88 -13.30
N SER A 97 -6.17 -9.13 -13.62
CA SER A 97 -6.07 -9.65 -15.00
C SER A 97 -7.14 -10.69 -15.33
N GLY A 98 -7.54 -10.75 -16.59
CA GLY A 98 -8.54 -11.71 -17.05
C GLY A 98 -9.86 -11.55 -16.28
N PRO A 99 -10.45 -12.63 -15.73
CA PRO A 99 -11.67 -12.53 -14.94
C PRO A 99 -11.56 -11.66 -13.68
N GLY A 100 -10.35 -11.49 -13.12
CA GLY A 100 -10.09 -10.69 -11.92
C GLY A 100 -9.92 -9.18 -12.18
N GLU A 101 -10.02 -8.70 -13.42
CA GLU A 101 -9.95 -7.26 -13.71
C GLU A 101 -11.02 -6.48 -12.94
N GLY A 102 -10.59 -5.45 -12.22
CA GLY A 102 -11.41 -4.63 -11.32
C GLY A 102 -11.43 -5.10 -9.86
N TYR A 103 -10.97 -6.32 -9.56
CA TYR A 103 -11.00 -6.92 -8.22
C TYR A 103 -9.69 -6.76 -7.43
N ASN A 104 -8.68 -6.11 -8.01
CA ASN A 104 -7.50 -5.64 -7.31
C ASN A 104 -7.52 -4.12 -7.19
N ILE A 105 -7.48 -3.58 -5.98
CA ILE A 105 -7.60 -2.14 -5.73
C ILE A 105 -6.42 -1.65 -4.91
N ASN A 106 -5.60 -0.84 -5.55
CA ASN A 106 -4.46 -0.20 -4.92
C ASN A 106 -4.78 1.27 -4.59
N ILE A 107 -5.02 1.54 -3.31
CA ILE A 107 -5.06 2.90 -2.75
C ILE A 107 -3.61 3.32 -2.49
N ALA A 108 -2.93 3.61 -3.60
CA ALA A 108 -1.54 4.00 -3.66
C ALA A 108 -1.39 5.49 -3.34
N TRP A 109 -0.96 5.81 -2.13
CA TRP A 109 -0.71 7.18 -1.72
C TRP A 109 0.60 7.68 -2.35
N THR A 110 0.49 8.75 -3.12
CA THR A 110 1.63 9.47 -3.71
C THR A 110 1.68 10.89 -3.17
N GLY A 111 2.88 11.48 -3.12
CA GLY A 111 3.13 12.88 -2.74
C GLY A 111 4.07 13.01 -1.53
N GLY A 112 4.61 11.90 -1.04
CA GLY A 112 5.56 11.87 0.06
C GLY A 112 4.92 12.18 1.40
N LEU A 113 5.68 12.89 2.23
CA LEU A 113 5.34 13.23 3.61
C LEU A 113 5.10 14.73 3.81
N ASP A 114 4.64 15.43 2.76
CA ASP A 114 4.37 16.88 2.79
C ASP A 114 2.92 17.21 2.38
N PRO A 115 1.95 17.16 3.32
CA PRO A 115 2.08 16.56 4.65
C PRO A 115 1.93 15.03 4.62
N PRO A 116 2.28 14.32 5.71
CA PRO A 116 2.02 12.89 5.84
C PRO A 116 0.51 12.58 5.82
N MET A 117 0.15 11.37 5.38
CA MET A 117 -1.22 10.89 5.49
C MET A 117 -1.58 10.62 6.96
N GLY A 118 -2.81 10.94 7.36
CA GLY A 118 -3.33 10.68 8.70
C GLY A 118 -4.78 10.19 8.68
N ASP A 119 -5.49 10.43 9.78
CA ASP A 119 -6.86 9.95 9.99
C ASP A 119 -7.82 10.40 8.89
N VAL A 120 -7.73 11.68 8.49
CA VAL A 120 -8.63 12.29 7.51
C VAL A 120 -8.52 11.58 6.16
N GLU A 121 -7.29 11.30 5.71
CA GLU A 121 -7.03 10.65 4.43
C GLU A 121 -7.50 9.19 4.42
N TYR A 122 -7.23 8.45 5.50
CA TYR A 122 -7.68 7.06 5.64
C TYR A 122 -9.21 6.99 5.70
N LEU A 123 -9.86 7.84 6.50
CA LEU A 123 -11.32 7.91 6.56
C LEU A 123 -11.93 8.30 5.21
N ALA A 124 -11.31 9.22 4.48
CA ALA A 124 -11.75 9.59 3.14
C ALA A 124 -11.66 8.40 2.17
N ALA A 125 -10.53 7.68 2.13
CA ALA A 125 -10.38 6.47 1.32
C ALA A 125 -11.46 5.42 1.63
N TYR A 126 -11.78 5.27 2.92
CA TYR A 126 -12.86 4.38 3.35
C TYR A 126 -14.22 4.81 2.80
N ARG A 127 -14.54 6.10 2.90
CA ARG A 127 -15.82 6.67 2.47
C ARG A 127 -15.99 6.67 0.96
N THR A 128 -14.93 6.89 0.20
CA THR A 128 -15.00 7.17 -1.25
C THR A 128 -14.71 5.96 -2.12
N VAL A 129 -13.87 5.03 -1.66
CA VAL A 129 -13.42 3.86 -2.43
C VAL A 129 -13.82 2.58 -1.73
N ILE A 130 -13.32 2.36 -0.51
CA ILE A 130 -13.36 1.03 0.12
C ILE A 130 -14.79 0.62 0.44
N MET A 131 -15.55 1.39 1.21
CA MET A 131 -16.89 1.01 1.63
C MET A 131 -17.89 0.94 0.48
N PRO A 132 -17.91 1.87 -0.50
CA PRO A 132 -18.75 1.73 -1.69
C PRO A 132 -18.50 0.43 -2.44
N ILE A 133 -17.24 0.14 -2.77
CA ILE A 133 -16.88 -1.06 -3.55
C ILE A 133 -17.13 -2.33 -2.73
N ALA A 134 -16.85 -2.31 -1.43
CA ALA A 134 -17.17 -3.42 -0.53
C ALA A 134 -18.63 -3.82 -0.57
N SER A 135 -19.48 -2.79 -0.54
CA SER A 135 -20.92 -2.96 -0.42
C SER A 135 -21.49 -3.45 -1.74
N GLU A 136 -20.93 -3.02 -2.87
CA GLU A 136 -21.26 -3.56 -4.20
C GLU A 136 -20.74 -4.99 -4.40
N PHE A 137 -19.58 -5.33 -3.86
CA PHE A 137 -19.01 -6.68 -3.93
C PHE A 137 -19.78 -7.71 -3.07
N GLU A 138 -20.43 -7.26 -1.99
CA GLU A 138 -21.19 -8.09 -1.06
C GLU A 138 -20.40 -9.33 -0.58
N PRO A 139 -19.34 -9.13 0.23
CA PRO A 139 -18.52 -10.24 0.70
C PRO A 139 -19.25 -11.12 1.71
N ASP A 140 -18.99 -12.42 1.63
CA ASP A 140 -19.39 -13.38 2.64
C ASP A 140 -18.51 -13.31 3.88
N PHE A 141 -17.26 -12.87 3.72
CA PHE A 141 -16.24 -12.82 4.77
C PHE A 141 -15.24 -11.68 4.51
N VAL A 142 -14.73 -11.08 5.59
CA VAL A 142 -13.68 -10.04 5.53
C VAL A 142 -12.43 -10.51 6.28
N LEU A 143 -11.30 -10.58 5.58
CA LEU A 143 -9.98 -10.74 6.18
C LEU A 143 -9.24 -9.41 6.16
N VAL A 144 -8.66 -9.02 7.29
CA VAL A 144 -7.83 -7.82 7.41
C VAL A 144 -6.39 -8.21 7.71
N SER A 145 -5.49 -7.89 6.77
CA SER A 145 -4.04 -7.81 7.01
C SER A 145 -3.78 -6.51 7.77
N ALA A 146 -3.67 -6.60 9.09
CA ALA A 146 -3.60 -5.48 10.02
C ALA A 146 -2.14 -5.16 10.35
N GLY A 147 -1.47 -4.40 9.47
CA GLY A 147 -0.21 -3.74 9.79
C GLY A 147 -0.47 -2.38 10.45
N PHE A 148 0.30 -2.03 11.47
CA PHE A 148 0.12 -0.78 12.23
C PHE A 148 1.23 0.26 12.00
N ASP A 149 2.03 0.09 10.95
CA ASP A 149 3.16 0.93 10.56
C ASP A 149 2.75 2.32 10.04
N ALA A 150 1.46 2.48 9.70
CA ALA A 150 0.87 3.77 9.38
C ALA A 150 0.52 4.61 10.62
N VAL A 151 0.52 3.97 11.81
CA VAL A 151 0.23 4.65 13.07
C VAL A 151 1.36 5.62 13.39
N GLU A 152 1.01 6.78 13.95
CA GLU A 152 1.99 7.74 14.46
C GLU A 152 3.01 7.07 15.40
N GLY A 153 4.29 7.35 15.17
CA GLY A 153 5.42 6.77 15.93
C GLY A 153 6.44 6.07 15.05
N HIS A 154 6.06 5.72 13.81
CA HIS A 154 6.95 5.09 12.84
C HIS A 154 7.73 6.13 12.03
N ASP A 155 9.06 5.96 11.98
CA ASP A 155 9.95 6.86 11.24
C ASP A 155 9.70 6.80 9.71
N PRO A 156 10.00 7.90 8.98
CA PRO A 156 9.81 7.98 7.52
C PRO A 156 10.33 6.82 6.67
N PRO A 157 11.44 6.13 7.00
CA PRO A 157 11.89 4.97 6.21
C PRO A 157 11.02 3.71 6.37
N LEU A 158 10.29 3.58 7.49
CA LEU A 158 9.43 2.42 7.79
C LEU A 158 7.94 2.71 7.58
N GLY A 159 7.55 3.98 7.61
CA GLY A 159 6.18 4.42 7.35
C GLY A 159 6.14 5.93 7.12
N GLY A 160 6.14 6.69 8.22
CA GLY A 160 6.14 8.15 8.21
C GLY A 160 4.75 8.80 8.25
N TYR A 161 3.68 8.00 8.32
CA TYR A 161 2.31 8.48 8.46
C TYR A 161 1.92 8.78 9.91
N LYS A 162 0.76 9.41 10.06
CA LYS A 162 0.25 9.98 11.31
C LYS A 162 -1.17 9.53 11.59
N VAL A 163 -1.50 8.28 11.25
CA VAL A 163 -2.81 7.70 11.59
C VAL A 163 -2.82 7.41 13.09
N THR A 164 -3.94 7.66 13.77
CA THR A 164 -4.08 7.36 15.19
C THR A 164 -4.54 5.93 15.39
N ALA A 165 -4.10 5.29 16.48
CA ALA A 165 -4.63 3.99 16.92
C ALA A 165 -6.17 3.99 17.03
N LYS A 166 -6.74 5.11 17.50
CA LYS A 166 -8.18 5.32 17.58
C LYS A 166 -8.85 5.20 16.20
N CYS A 167 -8.26 5.78 15.16
CA CYS A 167 -8.77 5.70 13.80
C CYS A 167 -8.89 4.25 13.33
N PHE A 168 -7.87 3.41 13.55
CA PHE A 168 -7.94 1.98 13.22
C PHE A 168 -9.15 1.28 13.83
N GLY A 169 -9.47 1.54 15.10
CA GLY A 169 -10.71 1.04 15.73
C GLY A 169 -11.97 1.45 14.96
N HIS A 170 -12.07 2.71 14.52
CA HIS A 170 -13.20 3.18 13.69
C HIS A 170 -13.22 2.55 12.30
N LEU A 171 -12.06 2.32 11.67
CA LEU A 171 -11.96 1.61 10.38
C LEU A 171 -12.49 0.18 10.51
N ILE A 172 -12.10 -0.55 11.55
CA ILE A 172 -12.64 -1.89 11.84
C ILE A 172 -14.14 -1.86 12.09
N LYS A 173 -14.63 -0.86 12.83
CA LYS A 173 -16.08 -0.68 13.05
C LYS A 173 -16.84 -0.48 11.73
N HIS A 174 -16.27 0.24 10.76
CA HIS A 174 -16.86 0.32 9.42
C HIS A 174 -16.91 -1.04 8.72
N LEU A 175 -15.83 -1.82 8.78
CA LEU A 175 -15.75 -3.13 8.15
C LEU A 175 -16.70 -4.16 8.77
N LEU A 176 -16.97 -4.07 10.08
CA LEU A 176 -17.93 -4.93 10.77
C LEU A 176 -19.38 -4.79 10.25
N THR A 177 -19.68 -3.71 9.52
CA THR A 177 -20.99 -3.55 8.86
C THR A 177 -21.15 -4.45 7.63
N LEU A 178 -20.05 -5.04 7.12
CA LEU A 178 -20.02 -5.94 5.98
C LEU A 178 -20.09 -7.40 6.45
N ALA A 179 -20.42 -8.32 5.54
CA ALA A 179 -20.36 -9.77 5.78
C ALA A 179 -21.08 -10.25 7.06
N ASN A 180 -22.10 -9.52 7.51
CA ASN A 180 -22.77 -9.73 8.81
C ASN A 180 -21.79 -9.80 9.99
N GLY A 181 -20.72 -8.98 9.98
CA GLY A 181 -19.70 -8.95 11.02
C GLY A 181 -18.71 -10.11 10.99
N ARG A 182 -18.74 -10.98 9.97
CA ARG A 182 -17.76 -12.06 9.80
C ARG A 182 -16.43 -11.49 9.35
N LEU A 183 -15.61 -11.12 10.33
CA LEU A 183 -14.34 -10.44 10.15
C LEU A 183 -13.25 -11.09 11.01
N VAL A 184 -12.07 -11.26 10.43
CA VAL A 184 -10.83 -11.67 11.12
C VAL A 184 -9.74 -10.64 10.84
N LEU A 185 -8.98 -10.28 11.88
CA LEU A 185 -7.73 -9.55 11.73
C LEU A 185 -6.57 -10.49 12.01
N ALA A 186 -5.52 -10.39 11.19
CA ALA A 186 -4.22 -10.94 11.51
C ALA A 186 -3.20 -9.80 11.49
N LEU A 187 -2.38 -9.74 12.55
CA LEU A 187 -1.33 -8.76 12.69
C LEU A 187 -0.24 -9.00 11.63
N GLU A 188 0.19 -7.93 10.95
CA GLU A 188 1.26 -7.95 9.95
C GLU A 188 2.45 -7.11 10.44
N GLY A 189 2.70 -5.94 9.85
CA GLY A 189 3.72 -4.99 10.30
C GLY A 189 3.34 -4.20 11.56
N GLY A 190 4.28 -3.37 12.00
CA GLY A 190 4.17 -2.51 13.16
C GLY A 190 5.37 -2.69 14.07
N HIS A 191 6.14 -1.62 14.24
CA HIS A 191 7.46 -1.69 14.88
C HIS A 191 7.53 -0.90 16.18
N ASP A 192 6.78 0.19 16.30
CA ASP A 192 6.67 0.92 17.57
C ASP A 192 5.72 0.17 18.52
N LEU A 193 6.25 -0.25 19.69
CA LEU A 193 5.52 -1.07 20.65
C LEU A 193 4.26 -0.39 21.19
N THR A 194 4.30 0.93 21.36
CA THR A 194 3.16 1.69 21.88
C THR A 194 2.07 1.77 20.81
N ALA A 195 2.47 2.13 19.59
CA ALA A 195 1.58 2.22 18.43
C ALA A 195 0.86 0.88 18.15
N ILE A 196 1.58 -0.24 18.15
CA ILE A 196 0.95 -1.56 17.89
C ILE A 196 0.01 -1.97 19.04
N CYS A 197 0.35 -1.67 20.29
CA CYS A 197 -0.48 -2.02 21.44
C CYS A 197 -1.78 -1.20 21.43
N ASP A 198 -1.66 0.12 21.27
CA ASP A 198 -2.80 1.03 21.24
C ASP A 198 -3.74 0.71 20.06
N ALA A 199 -3.17 0.43 18.87
CA ALA A 199 -3.95 0.10 17.68
C ALA A 199 -4.63 -1.29 17.81
N SER A 200 -3.93 -2.27 18.37
CA SER A 200 -4.49 -3.60 18.67
C SER A 200 -5.64 -3.49 19.67
N GLU A 201 -5.48 -2.71 20.73
CA GLU A 201 -6.52 -2.45 21.73
C GLU A 201 -7.73 -1.77 21.08
N ALA A 202 -7.52 -0.74 20.25
CA ALA A 202 -8.60 -0.03 19.56
C ALA A 202 -9.38 -0.96 18.61
N CYS A 203 -8.68 -1.81 17.86
CA CYS A 203 -9.29 -2.80 16.97
C CYS A 203 -10.07 -3.86 17.76
N LEU A 204 -9.49 -4.39 18.84
CA LEU A 204 -10.16 -5.38 19.68
C LEU A 204 -11.43 -4.81 20.32
N ASN A 205 -11.36 -3.58 20.83
CA ASN A 205 -12.53 -2.87 21.36
C ASN A 205 -13.64 -2.75 20.31
N ALA A 206 -13.31 -2.51 19.04
CA ALA A 206 -14.29 -2.49 17.96
C ALA A 206 -14.93 -3.88 17.74
N LEU A 207 -14.11 -4.95 17.71
CA LEU A 207 -14.57 -6.33 17.48
C LEU A 207 -15.53 -6.84 18.54
N ILE A 208 -15.25 -6.54 19.82
CA ILE A 208 -16.09 -6.98 20.94
C ILE A 208 -17.32 -6.08 21.16
N GLY A 209 -17.49 -5.05 20.32
CA GLY A 209 -18.64 -4.13 20.38
C GLY A 209 -18.56 -3.10 21.50
N ASN A 210 -17.37 -2.83 22.05
CA ASN A 210 -17.18 -1.76 23.03
C ASN A 210 -17.39 -0.40 22.38
N LYS A 211 -17.81 0.58 23.20
CA LYS A 211 -17.93 1.96 22.76
C LYS A 211 -16.53 2.53 22.50
N LEU A 212 -16.20 2.75 21.23
CA LEU A 212 -15.00 3.47 20.84
C LEU A 212 -15.05 4.92 21.29
N GLU A 213 -13.90 5.45 21.70
CA GLU A 213 -13.74 6.88 21.90
C GLU A 213 -14.05 7.63 20.59
N PRO A 214 -14.78 8.75 20.64
CA PRO A 214 -15.06 9.52 19.44
C PRO A 214 -13.76 10.08 18.84
N LEU A 215 -13.72 10.12 17.51
CA LEU A 215 -12.70 10.88 16.79
C LEU A 215 -12.89 12.38 17.08
N PRO A 216 -11.81 13.16 17.11
CA PRO A 216 -11.90 14.61 17.23
C PRO A 216 -12.79 15.23 16.14
N GLU A 217 -13.59 16.24 16.50
CA GLU A 217 -14.58 16.83 15.59
C GLU A 217 -13.91 17.50 14.37
N ASP A 218 -12.72 18.06 14.56
CA ASP A 218 -11.89 18.63 13.49
C ASP A 218 -11.51 17.58 12.44
N VAL A 219 -11.13 16.36 12.84
CA VAL A 219 -10.85 15.25 11.92
C VAL A 219 -12.07 14.88 11.08
N LEU A 220 -13.29 15.03 11.62
CA LEU A 220 -14.52 14.68 10.91
C LEU A 220 -14.91 15.69 9.82
N HIS A 221 -14.55 16.97 10.00
CA HIS A 221 -14.88 18.07 9.07
C HIS A 221 -13.71 18.52 8.19
N GLN A 222 -12.48 18.09 8.51
CA GLN A 222 -11.31 18.41 7.72
C GLN A 222 -11.37 17.70 6.36
N THR A 223 -10.92 18.40 5.32
CA THR A 223 -10.73 17.81 4.00
C THR A 223 -9.36 17.14 3.92
N PRO A 224 -9.22 16.01 3.18
CA PRO A 224 -7.93 15.40 2.95
C PRO A 224 -6.92 16.39 2.37
N ASN A 225 -5.64 16.16 2.65
CA ASN A 225 -4.57 16.93 2.02
C ASN A 225 -4.57 16.75 0.49
N VAL A 226 -3.89 17.65 -0.21
CA VAL A 226 -3.91 17.73 -1.68
C VAL A 226 -3.42 16.44 -2.33
N ASN A 227 -2.31 15.90 -1.84
CA ASN A 227 -1.71 14.67 -2.35
C ASN A 227 -2.67 13.47 -2.23
N ALA A 228 -3.38 13.38 -1.10
CA ALA A 228 -4.42 12.37 -0.90
C ALA A 228 -5.61 12.59 -1.83
N MET A 229 -6.07 13.83 -2.02
CA MET A 229 -7.15 14.13 -2.94
C MET A 229 -6.84 13.73 -4.38
N ILE A 230 -5.61 13.97 -4.83
CA ILE A 230 -5.12 13.57 -6.16
C ILE A 230 -5.08 12.05 -6.27
N SER A 231 -4.49 11.38 -5.27
CA SER A 231 -4.43 9.92 -5.22
C SER A 231 -5.83 9.32 -5.32
N LEU A 232 -6.79 9.80 -4.53
CA LEU A 232 -8.20 9.37 -4.56
C LEU A 232 -8.88 9.69 -5.90
N GLN A 233 -8.58 10.82 -6.53
CA GLN A 233 -9.08 11.13 -7.87
C GLN A 233 -8.62 10.08 -8.88
N THR A 234 -7.32 9.80 -8.95
CA THR A 234 -6.76 8.78 -9.84
C THR A 234 -7.39 7.41 -9.60
N ILE A 235 -7.50 6.98 -8.34
CA ILE A 235 -8.10 5.70 -7.96
C ILE A 235 -9.58 5.63 -8.38
N THR A 236 -10.36 6.67 -8.09
CA THR A 236 -11.79 6.68 -8.47
C THR A 236 -12.00 6.73 -9.98
N GLU A 237 -11.16 7.46 -10.72
CA GLU A 237 -11.21 7.48 -12.19
C GLU A 237 -10.94 6.10 -12.79
N ILE A 238 -9.94 5.38 -12.28
CA ILE A 238 -9.61 4.01 -12.71
C ILE A 238 -10.75 3.05 -12.37
N HIS A 239 -11.20 3.05 -11.11
CA HIS A 239 -12.17 2.06 -10.63
C HIS A 239 -13.62 2.33 -11.01
N SER A 240 -13.97 3.56 -11.40
CA SER A 240 -15.31 3.88 -11.95
C SER A 240 -15.66 3.09 -13.22
N LYS A 241 -14.65 2.53 -13.91
CA LYS A 241 -14.84 1.63 -15.06
C LYS A 241 -15.38 0.26 -14.66
N TYR A 242 -15.11 -0.18 -13.44
CA TYR A 242 -15.42 -1.53 -12.95
C TYR A 242 -16.56 -1.53 -11.92
N TRP A 243 -16.71 -0.45 -11.15
CA TRP A 243 -17.63 -0.37 -10.00
C TRP A 243 -18.59 0.80 -10.12
N LYS A 244 -19.90 0.53 -10.07
CA LYS A 244 -20.94 1.57 -10.22
C LYS A 244 -21.08 2.44 -8.98
N SER A 245 -20.70 1.92 -7.81
CA SER A 245 -20.72 2.60 -6.53
C SER A 245 -19.69 3.73 -6.44
N VAL A 246 -18.65 3.67 -7.27
CA VAL A 246 -17.56 4.64 -7.28
C VAL A 246 -17.98 5.85 -8.10
N LYS A 247 -18.02 7.00 -7.44
CA LYS A 247 -18.24 8.29 -8.10
C LYS A 247 -16.90 9.00 -8.30
N PRO A 248 -16.72 9.77 -9.38
CA PRO A 248 -15.51 10.57 -9.57
C PRO A 248 -15.26 11.46 -8.35
N TYR A 249 -14.06 11.37 -7.78
CA TYR A 249 -13.67 12.23 -6.68
C TYR A 249 -13.30 13.62 -7.20
N THR A 250 -14.02 14.65 -6.75
CA THR A 250 -13.82 16.02 -7.25
C THR A 250 -12.77 16.74 -6.42
N VAL A 251 -11.63 17.04 -7.04
CA VAL A 251 -10.59 17.91 -6.46
C VAL A 251 -10.86 19.37 -6.86
N PRO A 252 -10.83 20.34 -5.92
CA PRO A 252 -11.01 21.74 -6.26
C PRO A 252 -9.99 22.22 -7.30
N VAL A 253 -10.46 23.01 -8.28
CA VAL A 253 -9.66 23.45 -9.46
C VAL A 253 -8.38 24.18 -9.06
N SER A 254 -8.38 24.90 -7.94
CA SER A 254 -7.22 25.60 -7.40
C SER A 254 -6.02 24.68 -7.15
N TYR A 255 -6.26 23.42 -6.75
CA TYR A 255 -5.20 22.47 -6.46
C TYR A 255 -4.62 21.84 -7.72
N LYS A 256 -5.47 21.56 -8.73
CA LYS A 256 -5.03 21.04 -10.04
C LYS A 256 -4.05 21.98 -10.75
N LEU A 257 -4.30 23.29 -10.66
CA LEU A 257 -3.38 24.31 -11.19
C LEU A 257 -2.04 24.34 -10.46
N ALA A 258 -2.05 24.24 -9.14
CA ALA A 258 -0.83 24.25 -8.32
C ALA A 258 0.03 22.99 -8.54
N GLU A 259 -0.61 21.84 -8.74
CA GLU A 259 0.08 20.57 -9.02
C GLU A 259 0.74 20.58 -10.40
N ASN A 260 0.02 20.99 -11.45
CA ASN A 260 0.60 21.12 -12.80
C ASN A 260 1.83 22.03 -12.78
N GLN A 261 1.77 23.15 -12.06
CA GLN A 261 2.90 24.06 -11.90
C GLN A 261 4.08 23.43 -11.13
N LYS A 262 3.81 22.57 -10.14
CA LYS A 262 4.84 21.84 -9.40
C LYS A 262 5.52 20.78 -10.28
N GLN A 263 4.73 20.02 -11.03
CA GLN A 263 5.24 19.00 -11.95
C GLN A 263 6.07 19.62 -13.08
N GLU A 264 5.59 20.71 -13.70
CA GLU A 264 6.37 21.46 -14.71
C GLU A 264 7.71 21.96 -14.14
N LYS A 265 7.72 22.39 -12.87
CA LYS A 265 8.95 22.84 -12.20
C LYS A 265 9.91 21.68 -11.93
N GLU A 266 9.44 20.55 -11.42
CA GLU A 266 10.25 19.36 -11.17
C GLU A 266 10.84 18.79 -12.48
N GLU A 267 10.05 18.75 -13.55
CA GLU A 267 10.53 18.36 -14.88
C GLU A 267 11.61 19.33 -15.39
N THR A 268 11.40 20.65 -15.20
CA THR A 268 12.38 21.66 -15.60
C THR A 268 13.69 21.52 -14.82
N GLU A 269 13.61 21.27 -13.50
CA GLU A 269 14.78 21.05 -12.65
C GLU A 269 15.53 19.76 -13.03
N ALA A 270 14.80 18.67 -13.32
CA ALA A 270 15.39 17.41 -13.78
C ALA A 270 16.10 17.57 -15.13
N VAL A 271 15.48 18.26 -16.09
CA VAL A 271 16.10 18.58 -17.39
C VAL A 271 17.34 19.45 -17.20
N SER A 272 17.29 20.44 -16.32
CA SER A 272 18.46 21.28 -16.00
C SER A 272 19.59 20.45 -15.38
N ALA A 273 19.31 19.54 -14.46
CA ALA A 273 20.31 18.69 -13.84
C ALA A 273 20.95 17.73 -14.86
N MET A 274 20.13 17.14 -15.73
CA MET A 274 20.61 16.29 -16.84
C MET A 274 21.50 17.07 -17.82
N ALA A 275 21.13 18.32 -18.12
CA ALA A 275 21.95 19.20 -18.96
C ALA A 275 23.31 19.48 -18.29
N SER A 276 23.34 19.79 -16.99
CA SER A 276 24.59 20.02 -16.25
C SER A 276 25.53 18.80 -16.22
N LEU A 277 25.00 17.58 -16.24
CA LEU A 277 25.81 16.36 -16.31
C LEU A 277 26.40 16.12 -17.71
N SER A 278 25.82 16.73 -18.76
CA SER A 278 26.25 16.54 -20.15
C SER A 278 27.36 17.47 -20.64
N VAL A 279 27.68 18.54 -19.88
CA VAL A 279 28.70 19.54 -20.27
C VAL A 279 30.14 19.24 -19.81
N ASP A 280 30.37 18.16 -19.05
CA ASP A 280 31.71 17.84 -18.51
C ASP A 280 32.58 16.92 -19.42
N VAL A 281 32.28 16.82 -20.72
CA VAL A 281 33.12 16.08 -21.70
C VAL A 281 33.71 17.02 -22.75
N GLU A 282 34.60 17.92 -22.33
CA GLU A 282 35.63 18.47 -23.22
C GLU A 282 37.00 18.37 -22.56
N GLN A 283 37.78 17.34 -22.92
CA GLN A 283 39.22 17.30 -22.65
C GLN A 283 39.97 18.05 -23.77
N PRO A 284 40.93 18.94 -23.47
CA PRO A 284 41.73 19.59 -24.49
C PRO A 284 42.88 18.68 -24.96
N PHE A 285 43.04 18.58 -26.28
CA PHE A 285 44.14 17.89 -26.97
C PHE A 285 45.53 18.39 -26.53
N PRO A 286 46.54 17.53 -26.33
CA PRO A 286 47.92 17.98 -26.16
C PRO A 286 48.61 18.21 -27.52
N GLN A 287 49.28 19.35 -27.65
CA GLN A 287 50.16 19.72 -28.76
C GLN A 287 51.42 18.83 -28.81
N GLU A 288 51.78 18.36 -30.01
CA GLU A 288 53.05 17.71 -30.30
C GLU A 288 54.25 18.66 -30.14
N HIS A 289 55.31 18.20 -29.48
CA HIS A 289 56.67 18.75 -29.57
C HIS A 289 57.63 17.61 -29.89
N GLY A 290 58.30 17.72 -31.03
CA GLY A 290 59.23 16.71 -31.53
C GLY A 290 60.59 16.70 -30.83
N ARG A 291 61.30 15.57 -30.99
CA ARG A 291 62.76 15.45 -30.99
C ARG A 291 63.20 14.18 -31.72
N VAL A 292 64.38 14.28 -32.33
CA VAL A 292 64.92 13.48 -33.44
C VAL A 292 65.86 12.36 -32.96
N ALA A 293 65.77 11.22 -33.67
CA ALA A 293 66.74 10.16 -34.04
C ALA A 293 67.81 9.59 -33.07
N GLY A 294 67.92 8.26 -33.08
CA GLY A 294 69.10 7.47 -32.66
C GLY A 294 68.82 5.96 -32.46
N GLU A 295 69.03 5.16 -33.50
CA GLU A 295 69.03 3.67 -33.61
C GLU A 295 70.17 2.98 -32.78
N PRO A 296 70.40 1.62 -32.82
CA PRO A 296 69.69 0.51 -33.51
C PRO A 296 69.40 -0.76 -32.67
N MET A 297 68.70 -1.68 -33.34
CA MET A 297 68.40 -3.07 -33.01
C MET A 297 69.63 -3.97 -32.78
N GLU A 298 69.51 -4.91 -31.85
CA GLU A 298 70.28 -6.17 -31.84
C GLU A 298 69.30 -7.35 -31.89
N GLU A 299 69.48 -8.19 -32.91
CA GLU A 299 68.81 -9.47 -33.09
C GLU A 299 69.84 -10.61 -32.99
N GLU A 300 69.41 -11.71 -32.36
CA GLU A 300 69.83 -13.11 -32.56
C GLU A 300 71.13 -13.64 -31.87
N PRO A 301 71.24 -14.97 -31.59
CA PRO A 301 70.71 -16.06 -32.42
C PRO A 301 70.07 -17.28 -31.73
N ALA A 302 69.48 -18.12 -32.58
CA ALA A 302 69.26 -19.53 -32.31
C ALA A 302 70.58 -20.34 -32.34
N MET A 303 70.68 -21.24 -31.35
CA MET A 303 71.68 -22.29 -31.10
C MET A 303 72.95 -21.89 -30.34
#